data_AF-A0A5C3Q1C9-F1
#
_entry.id   AF-A0A5C3Q1C9-F1
#
_cell.length_a   1.000
_cell.length_b   1.000
_cell.length_c   1.000
_cell.angle_alpha   90.00
_cell.angle_beta   90.00
_cell.angle_gamma   90.00
#
_symmetry.space_group_name_H-M   'P 1'
#
loop_
_entity.id
_entity.type
_entity.pdbx_description
1 polymer ?
#
loop_
_entity_poly.entity_id
_entity_poly.type
_entity_poly.pdbx_seq_one_letter_code
_entity_poly.pdbx_strand_id
1 'polypeptide(L)'
;MPILARTINSTSSLVLVLLILLTRPALSFSPPPIPLNWTPVLPCASDTPARVLTNVRTHTLANNTPAACIALCDASPGAYTYAGVEYADECHCGTGLAPSPPPQAAPAAECDMPCMGDADLSCGGPWRIQIYKSPALPPGSWSLQGCFLDTPLQPALAAPTHHSFPTNLDLVSQCIAYCQHAGLPWAGVEDAQDCQCSRSGYATGGARRVDEGECNATCPLPPGAGSQYCGGLQRLMVYEYGG
;
A
#
# COMPACT_ATOMS: atom_id res chain seq x y z
N MET A 1 -31.14 91.74 22.01
CA MET A 1 -30.39 91.32 23.21
C MET A 1 -30.09 89.82 23.10
N PRO A 2 -28.88 89.39 23.44
CA PRO A 2 -28.18 88.30 22.78
C PRO A 2 -28.43 86.95 23.45
N ILE A 3 -28.41 85.86 22.69
CA ILE A 3 -28.08 84.53 23.25
C ILE A 3 -27.09 83.87 22.28
N LEU A 4 -25.86 83.73 22.78
CA LEU A 4 -24.74 83.02 22.15
C LEU A 4 -25.15 81.57 21.81
N ALA A 5 -25.06 81.19 20.54
CA ALA A 5 -25.04 79.79 20.15
C ALA A 5 -23.65 79.21 20.44
N ARG A 6 -23.58 78.29 21.40
CA ARG A 6 -22.36 77.58 21.81
C ARG A 6 -22.19 76.37 20.91
N THR A 7 -21.19 76.39 20.03
CA THR A 7 -20.79 75.22 19.22
C THR A 7 -20.06 74.21 20.11
N ILE A 8 -20.57 72.98 20.19
CA ILE A 8 -19.92 71.86 20.87
C ILE A 8 -19.25 71.01 19.78
N ASN A 9 -17.92 71.06 19.70
CA ASN A 9 -17.12 70.13 18.90
C ASN A 9 -17.03 68.79 19.65
N SER A 10 -17.80 67.78 19.21
CA SER A 10 -17.62 66.39 19.61
C SER A 10 -16.85 65.65 18.52
N THR A 11 -15.53 65.56 18.66
CA THR A 11 -14.71 64.65 17.86
C THR A 11 -14.87 63.24 18.41
N SER A 12 -15.89 62.53 17.94
CA SER A 12 -16.04 61.10 18.20
C SER A 12 -15.03 60.33 17.36
N SER A 13 -13.87 60.01 17.92
CA SER A 13 -12.93 59.05 17.31
C SER A 13 -13.58 57.68 17.27
N LEU A 14 -14.12 57.30 16.10
CA LEU A 14 -14.41 55.90 15.79
C LEU A 14 -13.08 55.16 15.64
N VAL A 15 -12.62 54.55 16.74
CA VAL A 15 -11.61 53.48 16.64
C VAL A 15 -12.34 52.26 16.07
N LEU A 16 -12.21 52.05 14.78
CA LEU A 16 -12.65 50.84 14.10
C LEU A 16 -11.75 49.70 14.60
N VAL A 17 -12.19 48.97 15.62
CA VAL A 17 -11.55 47.71 16.03
C VAL A 17 -11.86 46.69 14.93
N LEU A 18 -10.94 46.56 13.98
CA LEU A 18 -10.95 45.48 13.01
C LEU A 18 -10.70 44.18 13.79
N LEU A 19 -11.77 43.46 14.14
CA LEU A 19 -11.67 42.06 14.53
C LEU A 19 -11.16 41.28 13.31
N ILE A 20 -9.84 41.15 13.19
CA ILE A 20 -9.23 40.14 12.35
C ILE A 20 -9.59 38.82 13.01
N LEU A 21 -10.69 38.21 12.58
CA LEU A 21 -10.92 36.79 12.77
C LEU A 21 -9.73 36.10 12.11
N LEU A 22 -8.73 35.73 12.92
CA LEU A 22 -7.75 34.71 12.57
C LEU A 22 -8.53 33.41 12.39
N THR A 23 -9.22 33.28 11.26
CA THR A 23 -9.61 31.97 10.75
C THR A 23 -8.28 31.30 10.45
N ARG A 24 -7.78 30.51 11.41
CA ARG A 24 -6.73 29.55 11.10
C ARG A 24 -7.28 28.78 9.89
N PRO A 25 -6.59 28.76 8.73
CA PRO A 25 -6.99 27.84 7.70
C PRO A 25 -7.04 26.48 8.39
N ALA A 26 -8.21 25.85 8.40
CA ALA A 26 -8.28 24.45 8.77
C ALA A 26 -7.26 23.78 7.85
N LEU A 27 -6.19 23.22 8.43
CA LEU A 27 -5.23 22.43 7.66
C LEU A 27 -6.08 21.32 7.05
N SER A 28 -6.40 21.48 5.76
CA SER A 28 -7.19 20.47 5.07
C SER A 28 -6.34 19.22 5.07
N PHE A 29 -6.90 18.11 5.55
CA PHE A 29 -6.28 16.79 5.46
C PHE A 29 -5.67 16.62 4.06
N SER A 30 -4.34 16.62 3.99
CA SER A 30 -3.61 16.34 2.76
C SER A 30 -3.44 14.83 2.70
N PRO A 31 -4.14 14.12 1.80
CA PRO A 31 -3.98 12.69 1.70
C PRO A 31 -2.52 12.39 1.32
N PRO A 32 -1.81 11.57 2.10
CA PRO A 32 -0.39 11.35 1.88
C PRO A 32 -0.17 10.55 0.58
N PRO A 33 1.01 10.70 -0.07
CA PRO A 33 1.42 9.78 -1.11
C PRO A 33 1.50 8.35 -0.55
N ILE A 34 0.81 7.41 -1.18
CA ILE A 34 0.79 6.00 -0.78
C ILE A 34 1.59 5.18 -1.80
N PRO A 35 2.77 4.64 -1.43
CA PRO A 35 3.60 3.90 -2.37
C PRO A 35 3.15 2.44 -2.50
N LEU A 36 3.74 1.72 -3.46
CA LEU A 36 3.66 0.26 -3.59
C LEU A 36 2.23 -0.31 -3.74
N ASN A 37 1.30 0.49 -4.26
CA ASN A 37 -0.13 0.14 -4.39
C ASN A 37 -0.80 -0.23 -3.05
N TRP A 38 -0.22 0.18 -1.93
CA TRP A 38 -0.91 0.11 -0.65
C TRP A 38 -2.16 1.00 -0.69
N THR A 39 -3.12 0.71 0.17
CA THR A 39 -4.38 1.46 0.24
C THR A 39 -4.70 1.89 1.67
N PRO A 40 -5.33 3.06 1.88
CA PRO A 40 -5.80 3.45 3.19
C PRO A 40 -7.03 2.60 3.55
N VAL A 41 -6.97 1.90 4.69
CA VAL A 41 -8.10 1.10 5.20
C VAL A 41 -8.94 1.93 6.16
N LEU A 42 -8.27 2.66 7.06
CA LEU A 42 -8.91 3.59 7.98
C LEU A 42 -8.12 4.90 7.98
N PRO A 43 -8.69 5.99 7.42
CA PRO A 43 -8.00 7.28 7.36
C PRO A 43 -7.79 7.90 8.75
N CYS A 44 -8.57 7.49 9.74
CA CYS A 44 -8.28 7.71 11.16
C CYS A 44 -9.02 6.68 12.01
N ALA A 45 -8.35 6.11 13.01
CA ALA A 45 -8.92 5.19 13.97
C ALA A 45 -8.43 5.49 15.39
N SER A 46 -9.26 5.18 16.39
CA SER A 46 -8.82 5.19 17.80
C SER A 46 -7.91 4.01 18.05
N ASP A 47 -6.70 4.26 18.54
CA ASP A 47 -5.81 3.23 19.07
C ASP A 47 -5.94 3.14 20.61
N THR A 48 -5.40 2.08 21.20
CA THR A 48 -5.44 1.83 22.64
C THR A 48 -4.10 1.25 23.12
N PRO A 49 -3.83 1.20 24.44
CA PRO A 49 -2.64 0.51 24.95
C PRO A 49 -2.53 -0.97 24.53
N ALA A 50 -3.64 -1.62 24.16
CA ALA A 50 -3.65 -2.98 23.64
C ALA A 50 -3.25 -3.08 22.16
N ARG A 51 -3.18 -1.93 21.46
CA ARG A 51 -2.95 -1.75 20.02
C ARG A 51 -4.05 -2.37 19.14
N VAL A 52 -4.33 -1.73 18.00
CA VAL A 52 -5.37 -2.17 17.06
C VAL A 52 -4.84 -2.95 15.85
N LEU A 53 -3.53 -3.20 15.79
CA LEU A 53 -2.87 -4.07 14.81
C LEU A 53 -2.38 -5.37 15.46
N THR A 54 -2.58 -6.49 14.77
CA THR A 54 -2.15 -7.83 15.22
C THR A 54 -0.64 -8.03 15.01
N ASN A 55 0.04 -8.59 16.02
CA ASN A 55 1.51 -8.80 16.04
C ASN A 55 2.29 -7.51 15.76
N VAL A 56 1.82 -6.40 16.29
CA VAL A 56 2.37 -5.08 15.97
C VAL A 56 3.82 -4.94 16.43
N ARG A 57 4.64 -4.32 15.58
CA ARG A 57 5.94 -3.75 15.94
C ARG A 57 5.89 -2.24 15.74
N THR A 58 6.26 -1.50 16.77
CA THR A 58 6.35 -0.04 16.72
C THR A 58 7.79 0.38 16.53
N HIS A 59 8.00 1.31 15.61
CA HIS A 59 9.27 1.95 15.30
C HIS A 59 9.10 3.46 15.45
N THR A 60 10.02 4.11 16.14
CA THR A 60 10.10 5.58 16.15
C THR A 60 11.01 6.02 15.01
N LEU A 61 10.48 6.81 14.07
CA LEU A 61 11.20 7.25 12.89
C LEU A 61 11.38 8.77 12.92
N ALA A 62 12.63 9.23 12.92
CA ALA A 62 12.95 10.66 12.88
C ALA A 62 12.43 11.37 11.61
N ASN A 63 12.23 10.61 10.53
CA ASN A 63 11.70 11.07 9.25
C ASN A 63 10.37 10.38 8.91
N ASN A 64 9.56 10.06 9.93
CA ASN A 64 8.30 9.35 9.72
C ASN A 64 7.41 10.09 8.72
N THR A 65 6.86 9.35 7.78
CA THR A 65 5.80 9.74 6.85
C THR A 65 4.99 8.48 6.56
N PRO A 66 3.75 8.56 6.05
CA PRO A 66 3.00 7.37 5.68
C PRO A 66 3.76 6.52 4.65
N ALA A 67 4.40 7.16 3.66
CA ALA A 67 5.23 6.47 2.67
C ALA A 67 6.45 5.79 3.29
N ALA A 68 7.18 6.46 4.20
CA ALA A 68 8.34 5.87 4.87
C ALA A 68 7.94 4.70 5.78
N CYS A 69 6.82 4.84 6.50
CA CYS A 69 6.31 3.77 7.35
C CYS A 69 5.86 2.55 6.53
N ILE A 70 5.12 2.77 5.44
CA ILE A 70 4.73 1.70 4.51
C ILE A 70 5.96 0.99 3.96
N ALA A 71 6.95 1.74 3.47
CA ALA A 71 8.17 1.14 2.93
C ALA A 71 8.93 0.31 3.99
N LEU A 72 8.98 0.78 5.23
CA LEU A 72 9.58 0.04 6.34
C LEU A 72 8.81 -1.25 6.62
N CYS A 73 7.48 -1.20 6.72
CA CYS A 73 6.67 -2.36 7.01
C CYS A 73 6.71 -3.40 5.89
N ASP A 74 6.64 -2.95 4.63
CA ASP A 74 6.69 -3.80 3.43
C ASP A 74 8.04 -4.54 3.31
N ALA A 75 9.15 -3.87 3.61
CA ALA A 75 10.49 -4.46 3.55
C ALA A 75 10.88 -5.29 4.79
N SER A 76 10.08 -5.25 5.86
CA SER A 76 10.47 -5.86 7.13
C SER A 76 10.23 -7.38 7.16
N PRO A 77 11.14 -8.15 7.78
CA PRO A 77 10.96 -9.59 7.97
C PRO A 77 9.87 -9.84 9.02
N GLY A 78 8.63 -10.00 8.56
CA GLY A 78 7.48 -10.24 9.42
C GLY A 78 6.16 -10.48 8.69
N ALA A 79 6.17 -10.48 7.35
CA ALA A 79 4.96 -10.54 6.52
C ALA A 79 3.92 -9.49 6.94
N TYR A 80 4.38 -8.27 7.25
CA TYR A 80 3.48 -7.19 7.64
C TYR A 80 2.66 -6.75 6.44
N THR A 81 1.35 -6.96 6.52
CA THR A 81 0.39 -6.54 5.50
C THR A 81 -0.34 -5.26 5.89
N TYR A 82 -0.01 -4.69 7.06
CA TYR A 82 -0.55 -3.44 7.57
C TYR A 82 0.57 -2.54 8.09
N ALA A 83 0.36 -1.25 7.91
CA ALA A 83 1.21 -0.18 8.38
C ALA A 83 0.30 0.88 9.00
N GLY A 84 0.76 1.56 10.04
CA GLY A 84 0.03 2.68 10.61
C GLY A 84 0.95 3.75 11.16
N VAL A 85 0.53 5.00 11.02
CA VAL A 85 1.24 6.15 11.57
C VAL A 85 0.47 6.73 12.74
N GLU A 86 1.16 6.98 13.85
CA GLU A 86 0.62 7.55 15.08
C GLU A 86 1.59 8.59 15.65
N TYR A 87 1.05 9.57 16.38
CA TYR A 87 1.83 10.50 17.19
C TYR A 87 3.02 11.19 16.48
N ALA A 88 2.86 11.54 15.21
CA ALA A 88 3.86 12.11 14.31
C ALA A 88 5.05 11.22 13.95
N ASP A 89 5.66 10.51 14.90
CA ASP A 89 6.92 9.79 14.74
C ASP A 89 6.82 8.27 14.89
N GLU A 90 5.66 7.75 15.32
CA GLU A 90 5.44 6.32 15.47
C GLU A 90 4.99 5.70 14.13
N CYS A 91 5.68 4.63 13.75
CA CYS A 91 5.33 3.74 12.66
C CYS A 91 5.05 2.34 13.21
N HIS A 92 3.88 1.81 12.90
CA HIS A 92 3.38 0.53 13.39
C HIS A 92 3.24 -0.46 12.24
N CYS A 93 3.97 -1.57 12.29
CA CYS A 93 3.86 -2.65 11.32
C CYS A 93 3.07 -3.80 11.92
N GLY A 94 2.01 -4.24 11.22
CA GLY A 94 1.09 -5.27 11.69
C GLY A 94 0.82 -6.34 10.64
N THR A 95 0.45 -7.53 11.09
CA THR A 95 0.10 -8.68 10.22
C THR A 95 -1.41 -8.76 9.93
N GLY A 96 -2.20 -7.93 10.62
CA GLY A 96 -3.65 -7.93 10.55
C GLY A 96 -4.23 -6.80 11.41
N LEU A 97 -5.54 -6.63 11.35
CA LEU A 97 -6.26 -5.86 12.36
C LEU A 97 -6.47 -6.71 13.61
N ALA A 98 -6.41 -6.11 14.80
CA ALA A 98 -6.68 -6.80 16.06
C ALA A 98 -8.17 -7.20 16.14
N PRO A 99 -8.52 -8.39 16.64
CA PRO A 99 -9.92 -8.79 16.82
C PRO A 99 -10.56 -8.16 18.06
N SER A 100 -9.76 -7.75 19.06
CA SER A 100 -10.25 -7.17 20.32
C SER A 100 -9.17 -6.30 21.00
N PRO A 101 -9.35 -4.97 21.10
CA PRO A 101 -10.37 -4.21 20.40
C PRO A 101 -10.08 -4.15 18.89
N PRO A 102 -11.09 -4.23 18.00
CA PRO A 102 -10.89 -3.85 16.61
C PRO A 102 -10.68 -2.34 16.49
N PRO A 103 -9.97 -1.87 15.45
CA PRO A 103 -9.84 -0.43 15.21
C PRO A 103 -11.23 0.19 15.00
N GLN A 104 -11.50 1.27 15.72
CA GLN A 104 -12.74 2.04 15.58
C GLN A 104 -12.45 3.32 14.81
N ALA A 105 -13.20 3.59 13.75
CA ALA A 105 -13.05 4.82 12.99
C ALA A 105 -13.21 6.05 13.89
N ALA A 106 -12.36 7.05 13.68
CA ALA A 106 -12.39 8.34 14.36
C ALA A 106 -12.49 9.48 13.32
N PRO A 107 -12.91 10.70 13.72
CA PRO A 107 -12.86 11.85 12.84
C PRO A 107 -11.45 12.07 12.28
N ALA A 108 -11.34 12.33 10.97
CA ALA A 108 -10.05 12.56 10.32
C ALA A 108 -9.25 13.71 10.95
N ALA A 109 -9.94 14.71 11.50
CA ALA A 109 -9.36 15.83 12.22
C ALA A 109 -8.65 15.44 13.53
N GLU A 110 -8.81 14.21 14.03
CA GLU A 110 -8.08 13.70 15.19
C GLU A 110 -6.77 13.01 14.78
N CYS A 111 -6.56 12.79 13.48
CA CYS A 111 -5.32 12.29 12.90
C CYS A 111 -4.57 13.39 12.13
N ASP A 112 -4.46 14.59 12.71
CA ASP A 112 -3.96 15.81 12.09
C ASP A 112 -2.55 16.22 12.55
N MET A 113 -1.85 15.40 13.36
CA MET A 113 -0.49 15.73 13.79
C MET A 113 0.45 15.76 12.59
N PRO A 114 1.24 16.84 12.41
CA PRO A 114 2.23 16.92 11.33
C PRO A 114 3.23 15.77 11.43
N CYS A 115 3.56 15.13 10.31
CA CYS A 115 4.58 14.08 10.28
C CYS A 115 5.97 14.65 10.59
N MET A 116 6.81 13.87 11.28
CA MET A 116 8.20 14.28 11.56
C MET A 116 9.06 14.45 10.30
N GLY A 117 8.82 13.65 9.27
CA GLY A 117 9.55 13.71 8.01
C GLY A 117 9.01 14.73 7.01
N ASP A 118 7.77 15.19 7.19
CA ASP A 118 7.11 16.16 6.31
C ASP A 118 5.92 16.82 7.02
N ALA A 119 6.07 18.08 7.42
CA ALA A 119 5.04 18.78 8.19
C ALA A 119 3.76 19.11 7.39
N ASP A 120 3.78 18.96 6.06
CA ASP A 120 2.61 19.13 5.20
C ASP A 120 1.74 17.86 5.12
N LEU A 121 2.23 16.75 5.69
CA LEU A 121 1.50 15.48 5.81
C LEU A 121 1.02 15.26 7.24
N SER A 122 -0.02 14.44 7.40
CA SER A 122 -0.55 14.05 8.71
C SER A 122 -0.13 12.63 9.09
N CYS A 123 0.33 12.43 10.33
CA CYS A 123 0.81 11.16 10.88
C CYS A 123 0.12 10.82 12.20
N GLY A 124 -1.19 10.62 12.12
CA GLY A 124 -2.02 10.24 13.26
C GLY A 124 -2.20 11.36 14.29
N GLY A 125 -2.34 10.97 15.54
CA GLY A 125 -2.54 11.83 16.70
C GLY A 125 -2.34 11.03 18.00
N PRO A 126 -2.57 11.62 19.19
CA PRO A 126 -2.48 10.88 20.45
C PRO A 126 -3.54 9.78 20.50
N TRP A 127 -3.09 8.50 20.47
CA TRP A 127 -3.98 7.34 20.35
C TRP A 127 -4.89 7.40 19.12
N ARG A 128 -4.37 7.96 18.03
CA ARG A 128 -5.05 8.10 16.75
C ARG A 128 -4.14 7.64 15.64
N ILE A 129 -4.55 6.57 14.97
CA ILE A 129 -3.74 5.89 13.98
C ILE A 129 -4.41 5.96 12.61
N GLN A 130 -3.62 6.26 11.59
CA GLN A 130 -4.04 6.09 10.20
C GLN A 130 -3.53 4.74 9.71
N ILE A 131 -4.40 3.88 9.20
CA ILE A 131 -4.05 2.48 8.88
C ILE A 131 -4.09 2.25 7.37
N TYR A 132 -3.01 1.64 6.88
CA TYR A 132 -2.78 1.28 5.49
C TYR A 132 -2.64 -0.23 5.37
N LYS A 133 -3.01 -0.78 4.22
CA LYS A 133 -2.91 -2.20 3.92
C LYS A 133 -2.19 -2.45 2.61
N SER A 134 -1.31 -3.44 2.64
CA SER A 134 -0.60 -3.98 1.49
C SER A 134 -1.58 -4.52 0.44
N PRO A 135 -1.27 -4.40 -0.87
CA PRO A 135 -2.05 -5.08 -1.89
C PRO A 135 -1.90 -6.61 -1.81
N ALA A 136 -0.93 -7.12 -1.05
CA ALA A 136 -0.59 -8.54 -1.00
C ALA A 136 -1.80 -9.44 -0.74
N LEU A 137 -1.85 -10.56 -1.46
CA LEU A 137 -2.82 -11.61 -1.18
C LEU A 137 -2.51 -12.25 0.18
N PRO A 138 -3.53 -12.70 0.93
CA PRO A 138 -3.31 -13.45 2.17
C PRO A 138 -2.39 -14.67 1.97
N PRO A 139 -1.78 -15.21 3.04
CA PRO A 139 -1.17 -16.53 2.96
C PRO A 139 -2.16 -17.54 2.40
N GLY A 140 -1.71 -18.34 1.43
CA GLY A 140 -2.58 -19.28 0.74
C GLY A 140 -1.82 -20.15 -0.26
N SER A 141 -2.54 -21.05 -0.89
CA SER A 141 -1.98 -22.02 -1.84
C SER A 141 -2.06 -21.52 -3.28
N TRP A 142 -1.12 -21.98 -4.09
CA TRP A 142 -1.07 -21.76 -5.54
C TRP A 142 -1.14 -23.09 -6.26
N SER A 143 -1.85 -23.12 -7.38
CA SER A 143 -2.05 -24.35 -8.17
C SER A 143 -1.57 -24.14 -9.60
N LEU A 144 -0.80 -25.11 -10.11
CA LEU A 144 -0.41 -25.14 -11.51
C LEU A 144 -1.66 -25.32 -12.37
N GLN A 145 -1.90 -24.34 -13.24
CA GLN A 145 -2.98 -24.40 -14.22
C GLN A 145 -2.54 -25.09 -15.50
N GLY A 146 -1.25 -25.13 -15.82
CA GLY A 146 -0.67 -25.85 -16.97
C GLY A 146 0.15 -24.95 -17.88
N CYS A 147 0.45 -25.47 -19.09
CA CYS A 147 1.21 -24.75 -20.12
C CYS A 147 0.29 -24.10 -21.16
N PHE A 148 0.57 -22.84 -21.50
CA PHE A 148 -0.25 -22.06 -22.43
C PHE A 148 0.63 -21.40 -23.49
N LEU A 149 0.10 -21.26 -24.71
CA LEU A 149 0.71 -20.40 -25.72
C LEU A 149 0.66 -18.95 -25.22
N ASP A 150 1.81 -18.29 -25.26
CA ASP A 150 1.94 -16.88 -24.90
C ASP A 150 2.76 -16.16 -25.97
N THR A 151 2.08 -15.42 -26.84
CA THR A 151 2.73 -14.70 -27.94
C THR A 151 2.26 -13.26 -27.93
N PRO A 152 2.99 -12.33 -28.57
CA PRO A 152 2.53 -10.93 -28.65
C PRO A 152 1.14 -10.75 -29.25
N LEU A 153 0.69 -11.67 -30.11
CA LEU A 153 -0.64 -11.64 -30.74
C LEU A 153 -1.69 -12.47 -30.00
N GLN A 154 -1.26 -13.37 -29.13
CA GLN A 154 -2.11 -14.27 -28.36
C GLN A 154 -1.50 -14.49 -26.98
N PRO A 155 -1.59 -13.48 -26.09
CA PRO A 155 -1.07 -13.60 -24.74
C PRO A 155 -1.94 -14.57 -23.92
N ALA A 156 -1.32 -15.28 -22.98
CA ALA A 156 -2.02 -16.18 -22.08
C ALA A 156 -2.76 -15.41 -20.98
N LEU A 157 -2.10 -14.43 -20.35
CA LEU A 157 -2.68 -13.60 -19.30
C LEU A 157 -3.22 -12.26 -19.84
N ALA A 158 -4.28 -11.75 -19.22
CA ALA A 158 -4.85 -10.44 -19.51
C ALA A 158 -4.02 -9.34 -18.84
N ALA A 159 -3.53 -8.38 -19.64
CA ALA A 159 -2.76 -7.22 -19.18
C ALA A 159 -1.70 -7.58 -18.12
N PRO A 160 -0.79 -8.53 -18.41
CA PRO A 160 0.20 -8.97 -17.44
C PRO A 160 1.15 -7.83 -17.11
N THR A 161 1.53 -7.76 -15.83
CA THR A 161 2.71 -7.02 -15.40
C THR A 161 3.90 -7.97 -15.50
N HIS A 162 4.94 -7.56 -16.21
CA HIS A 162 6.17 -8.33 -16.36
C HIS A 162 7.20 -7.94 -15.30
N HIS A 163 7.94 -8.91 -14.81
CA HIS A 163 9.06 -8.73 -13.89
C HIS A 163 10.18 -9.71 -14.22
N SER A 164 11.43 -9.26 -14.11
CA SER A 164 12.60 -10.11 -14.30
C SER A 164 13.45 -10.09 -13.04
N PHE A 165 13.87 -11.27 -12.60
CA PHE A 165 14.76 -11.41 -11.46
C PHE A 165 16.23 -11.41 -11.92
N PRO A 166 17.18 -11.03 -11.05
CA PRO A 166 18.61 -11.06 -11.39
C PRO A 166 19.15 -12.45 -11.77
N THR A 167 18.50 -13.52 -11.26
CA THR A 167 18.82 -14.91 -11.59
C THR A 167 17.53 -15.72 -11.72
N ASN A 168 17.57 -16.83 -12.46
CA ASN A 168 16.44 -17.76 -12.58
C ASN A 168 16.45 -18.88 -11.51
N LEU A 169 17.23 -18.74 -10.43
CA LEU A 169 17.26 -19.68 -9.31
C LEU A 169 15.91 -19.68 -8.58
N ASP A 170 15.21 -20.81 -8.55
CA ASP A 170 13.89 -20.92 -7.91
C ASP A 170 12.84 -19.95 -8.50
N LEU A 171 12.90 -19.73 -9.81
CA LEU A 171 12.10 -18.70 -10.50
C LEU A 171 10.57 -18.86 -10.32
N VAL A 172 10.03 -20.08 -10.31
CA VAL A 172 8.59 -20.29 -10.05
C VAL A 172 8.20 -19.69 -8.70
N SER A 173 8.93 -20.05 -7.65
CA SER A 173 8.66 -19.59 -6.28
C SER A 173 8.86 -18.08 -6.15
N GLN A 174 9.90 -17.53 -6.77
CA GLN A 174 10.12 -16.08 -6.80
C GLN A 174 8.97 -15.34 -7.49
N CYS A 175 8.50 -15.84 -8.64
CA CYS A 175 7.41 -15.21 -9.39
C CYS A 175 6.10 -15.27 -8.61
N ILE A 176 5.74 -16.43 -8.06
CA ILE A 176 4.56 -16.61 -7.21
C ILE A 176 4.61 -15.66 -6.02
N ALA A 177 5.75 -15.57 -5.32
CA ALA A 177 5.92 -14.68 -4.17
C ALA A 177 5.78 -13.21 -4.58
N TYR A 178 6.34 -12.82 -5.72
CA TYR A 178 6.21 -11.47 -6.25
C TYR A 178 4.76 -11.13 -6.63
N CYS A 179 4.06 -11.99 -7.37
CA CYS A 179 2.65 -11.78 -7.72
C CYS A 179 1.75 -11.76 -6.49
N GLN A 180 2.02 -12.63 -5.50
CA GLN A 180 1.34 -12.62 -4.21
C GLN A 180 1.54 -11.29 -3.49
N HIS A 181 2.78 -10.78 -3.42
CA HIS A 181 3.11 -9.49 -2.81
C HIS A 181 2.44 -8.31 -3.53
N ALA A 182 2.38 -8.39 -4.86
CA ALA A 182 1.71 -7.40 -5.71
C ALA A 182 0.17 -7.48 -5.67
N GLY A 183 -0.40 -8.48 -4.99
CA GLY A 183 -1.86 -8.63 -4.91
C GLY A 183 -2.50 -9.16 -6.18
N LEU A 184 -1.77 -9.92 -6.99
CA LEU A 184 -2.19 -10.40 -8.31
C LEU A 184 -2.37 -11.92 -8.26
N PRO A 185 -3.61 -12.46 -8.36
CA PRO A 185 -3.91 -13.88 -8.12
C PRO A 185 -3.52 -14.83 -9.25
N TRP A 186 -2.89 -14.32 -10.32
CA TRP A 186 -2.37 -15.11 -11.43
C TRP A 186 -0.90 -14.81 -11.60
N ALA A 187 -0.10 -15.87 -11.69
CA ALA A 187 1.32 -15.83 -11.95
C ALA A 187 1.64 -16.71 -13.16
N GLY A 188 2.69 -16.39 -13.88
CA GLY A 188 3.18 -17.19 -14.98
C GLY A 188 4.68 -17.02 -15.13
N VAL A 189 5.38 -18.09 -15.49
CA VAL A 189 6.80 -18.03 -15.85
C VAL A 189 6.98 -18.43 -17.30
N GLU A 190 7.69 -17.61 -18.05
CA GLU A 190 8.00 -17.82 -19.47
C GLU A 190 9.52 -17.87 -19.68
N ASP A 191 9.93 -18.83 -20.51
CA ASP A 191 11.29 -19.04 -20.99
C ASP A 191 12.40 -18.96 -19.91
N ALA A 192 12.11 -19.44 -18.71
CA ALA A 192 13.00 -19.39 -17.55
C ALA A 192 13.55 -18.00 -17.19
N GLN A 193 12.86 -16.92 -17.58
CA GLN A 193 13.32 -15.54 -17.34
C GLN A 193 12.21 -14.55 -16.99
N ASP A 194 11.07 -14.64 -17.67
CA ASP A 194 10.00 -13.65 -17.55
C ASP A 194 8.95 -14.12 -16.54
N CYS A 195 8.72 -13.30 -15.52
CA CYS A 195 7.61 -13.50 -14.58
C CYS A 195 6.47 -12.57 -14.97
N GLN A 196 5.28 -13.14 -15.15
CA GLN A 196 4.08 -12.42 -15.51
C GLN A 196 3.06 -12.53 -14.39
N CYS A 197 2.49 -11.40 -13.96
CA CYS A 197 1.42 -11.36 -12.98
C CYS A 197 0.17 -10.72 -13.57
N SER A 198 -1.02 -11.26 -13.28
CA SER A 198 -2.28 -10.66 -13.74
C SER A 198 -3.33 -10.59 -12.63
N ARG A 199 -4.12 -9.51 -12.65
CA ARG A 199 -5.32 -9.37 -11.82
C ARG A 199 -6.53 -10.08 -12.42
N SER A 200 -6.63 -10.09 -13.75
CA SER A 200 -7.83 -10.49 -14.49
C SER A 200 -7.80 -11.95 -14.94
N GLY A 201 -6.67 -12.64 -14.78
CA GLY A 201 -6.49 -14.01 -15.23
C GLY A 201 -6.19 -14.09 -16.72
N TYR A 202 -6.89 -14.96 -17.43
CA TYR A 202 -6.63 -15.20 -18.85
C TYR A 202 -7.03 -14.03 -19.76
N ALA A 203 -6.30 -13.88 -20.86
CA ALA A 203 -6.59 -12.88 -21.90
C ALA A 203 -8.00 -13.03 -22.51
N THR A 204 -8.53 -11.93 -23.04
CA THR A 204 -9.82 -11.93 -23.77
C THR A 204 -9.79 -12.92 -24.92
N GLY A 205 -10.77 -13.83 -24.98
CA GLY A 205 -10.79 -14.95 -25.93
C GLY A 205 -10.24 -16.26 -25.34
N GLY A 206 -9.73 -16.22 -24.10
CA GLY A 206 -9.22 -17.36 -23.36
C GLY A 206 -7.74 -17.65 -23.66
N ALA A 207 -7.08 -18.33 -22.72
CA ALA A 207 -5.72 -18.81 -22.92
C ALA A 207 -5.73 -20.14 -23.68
N ARG A 208 -4.88 -20.26 -24.70
CA ARG A 208 -4.74 -21.50 -25.47
C ARG A 208 -3.81 -22.45 -24.74
N ARG A 209 -4.39 -23.41 -24.02
CA ARG A 209 -3.65 -24.52 -23.40
C ARG A 209 -2.93 -25.33 -24.49
N VAL A 210 -1.71 -25.73 -24.20
CA VAL A 210 -0.88 -26.60 -25.05
C VAL A 210 -0.40 -27.81 -24.26
N ASP A 211 0.36 -28.70 -24.89
CA ASP A 211 0.98 -29.82 -24.18
C ASP A 211 1.95 -29.29 -23.11
N GLU A 212 1.92 -29.87 -21.91
CA GLU A 212 2.76 -29.40 -20.80
C GLU A 212 4.26 -29.54 -21.10
N GLY A 213 4.65 -30.52 -21.94
CA GLY A 213 6.01 -30.70 -22.41
C GLY A 213 6.51 -29.60 -23.35
N GLU A 214 5.64 -28.70 -23.82
CA GLU A 214 6.08 -27.48 -24.53
C GLU A 214 6.67 -26.44 -23.57
N CYS A 215 6.29 -26.47 -22.29
CA CYS A 215 6.91 -25.66 -21.24
C CYS A 215 8.17 -26.38 -20.70
N ASN A 216 9.17 -26.55 -21.57
CA ASN A 216 10.37 -27.35 -21.29
C ASN A 216 11.63 -26.53 -20.93
N ALA A 217 11.55 -25.20 -20.85
CA ALA A 217 12.64 -24.42 -20.28
C ALA A 217 12.80 -24.76 -18.80
N THR A 218 14.05 -24.92 -18.36
CA THR A 218 14.35 -25.31 -16.99
C THR A 218 15.03 -24.19 -16.23
N CYS A 219 14.75 -24.12 -14.93
CA CYS A 219 15.34 -23.19 -13.99
C CYS A 219 15.94 -23.99 -12.82
N PRO A 220 17.14 -23.61 -12.32
CA PRO A 220 17.76 -24.31 -11.21
C PRO A 220 16.96 -24.09 -9.92
N LEU A 221 16.93 -25.08 -9.05
CA LEU A 221 16.43 -24.98 -7.68
C LEU A 221 17.58 -24.69 -6.70
N PRO A 222 17.30 -24.33 -5.44
CA PRO A 222 18.33 -24.15 -4.43
C PRO A 222 19.31 -25.33 -4.36
N PRO A 223 20.57 -25.12 -3.93
CA PRO A 223 21.63 -26.11 -4.04
C PRO A 223 21.23 -27.51 -3.55
N GLY A 224 21.42 -28.51 -4.42
CA GLY A 224 21.08 -29.91 -4.14
C GLY A 224 19.66 -30.34 -4.48
N ALA A 225 18.77 -29.41 -4.88
CA ALA A 225 17.38 -29.71 -5.21
C ALA A 225 17.11 -29.98 -6.70
N GLY A 226 18.11 -29.78 -7.59
CA GLY A 226 17.99 -30.05 -9.02
C GLY A 226 17.44 -28.87 -9.82
N SER A 227 16.50 -29.12 -10.73
CA SER A 227 15.84 -28.12 -11.57
C SER A 227 14.34 -28.40 -11.69
N GLN A 228 13.58 -27.37 -12.06
CA GLN A 228 12.16 -27.46 -12.38
C GLN A 228 11.86 -26.83 -13.74
N TYR A 229 10.67 -27.09 -14.29
CA TYR A 229 10.19 -26.42 -15.49
C TYR A 229 9.72 -25.00 -15.17
N CYS A 230 10.05 -24.06 -16.06
CA CYS A 230 9.80 -22.63 -15.90
C CYS A 230 9.32 -22.01 -17.22
N GLY A 231 8.29 -22.61 -17.83
CA GLY A 231 7.74 -22.16 -19.12
C GLY A 231 8.59 -22.63 -20.31
N GLY A 232 8.59 -21.86 -21.39
CA GLY A 232 9.40 -22.07 -22.58
C GLY A 232 9.27 -20.89 -23.54
N LEU A 233 9.95 -20.93 -24.69
CA LEU A 233 9.82 -19.90 -25.71
C LEU A 233 8.35 -19.75 -26.15
N GLN A 234 7.75 -18.59 -25.87
CA GLN A 234 6.34 -18.32 -26.15
C GLN A 234 5.38 -19.30 -25.46
N ARG A 235 5.78 -19.79 -24.28
CA ARG A 235 5.07 -20.79 -23.49
C ARG A 235 5.08 -20.36 -22.04
N LEU A 236 3.91 -19.94 -21.56
CA LEU A 236 3.71 -19.51 -20.20
C LEU A 236 3.22 -20.70 -19.36
N MET A 237 3.98 -21.05 -18.34
CA MET A 237 3.52 -21.98 -17.30
C MET A 237 2.76 -21.18 -16.24
N VAL A 238 1.43 -21.37 -16.17
CA VAL A 238 0.52 -20.50 -15.40
C VAL A 238 0.14 -21.13 -14.06
N TYR A 239 0.07 -20.29 -13.02
CA TYR A 239 -0.33 -20.62 -11.67
C TYR A 239 -1.46 -19.70 -11.21
N GLU A 240 -2.41 -20.24 -10.46
CA GLU A 240 -3.55 -19.51 -9.89
C GLU A 240 -3.55 -19.64 -8.37
N TYR A 241 -3.78 -18.51 -7.69
CA TYR A 241 -3.94 -18.42 -6.25
C TYR A 241 -5.33 -18.94 -5.82
N GLY A 242 -5.37 -19.94 -4.95
CA GLY A 242 -6.60 -20.55 -4.45
C GLY A 242 -7.01 -20.11 -3.03
N GLY A 243 -6.15 -19.38 -2.32
CA GLY A 243 -6.30 -19.16 -0.87
C GLY A 243 -5.71 -20.28 -0.02
#